data_AF-A0A9P8UUM5-F1
#
_entry.id   AF-A0A9P8UUM5-F1
#
_cell.length_a   1.000
_cell.length_b   1.000
_cell.length_c   1.000
_cell.angle_alpha   90.00
_cell.angle_beta   90.00
_cell.angle_gamma   90.00
#
_symmetry.space_group_name_H-M   'P 1'
#
loop_
_entity.id
_entity.type
_entity.pdbx_description
1 polymer ?
#
loop_
_entity_poly.entity_id
_entity_poly.type
_entity_poly.pdbx_seq_one_letter_code
_entity_poly.pdbx_strand_id
1 'polypeptide(L)'
;PDEVLESLTETYQRKIHFQPLPLFNIRTLNFHIKAFPQFLLFSFLSLVLRYTKTSYFQGREEDAIDFYRARAQDTTLALASQGVDNCNVSRALCLLALSDMLGSNLTQCWMTIGMAARLGTLRRHVGQKGTAQWRHLPETEERCHAYWSVLILENAFGPPTNPPTDFLSPLPCPEMHRLPSVKVPSSAHGNSPDIGGNTPTEECDINSFCVEVISIWTEIAGHIQSLRLGKLEQPWQPCSDHTRLFSKIHDFETRLPSKYLLRHVKFQDRSVQEVKSDWEYWISWVLLQFSLHSACALLSHPFIHVFVLRDNRRASPPRLFLQQMLDQAIYHSGWIAQLLEACEAVEMEIRNPLIGQMIVTAASILWLLRFSRDAGISENARRGFCKCEEVLSSLNPRWHHLEKKV
;
A
#
# COMPACT_ATOMS: atom_id res chain seq x y z
N PRO A 1 -30.01 1.23 -13.48
CA PRO A 1 -31.10 1.40 -12.49
C PRO A 1 -30.53 1.86 -11.14
N ASP A 2 -31.26 2.69 -10.40
CA ASP A 2 -30.76 3.28 -9.15
C ASP A 2 -30.45 2.22 -8.09
N GLU A 3 -31.33 1.23 -7.91
CA GLU A 3 -31.13 0.11 -6.98
C GLU A 3 -29.84 -0.69 -7.26
N VAL A 4 -29.51 -0.87 -8.54
CA VAL A 4 -28.28 -1.54 -8.96
C VAL A 4 -27.06 -0.69 -8.60
N LEU A 5 -27.14 0.63 -8.79
CA LEU A 5 -26.04 1.54 -8.47
C LEU A 5 -25.80 1.63 -6.95
N GLU A 6 -26.86 1.63 -6.14
CA GLU A 6 -26.77 1.58 -4.68
C GLU A 6 -26.07 0.30 -4.21
N SER A 7 -26.49 -0.87 -4.71
CA SER A 7 -25.85 -2.15 -4.38
C SER A 7 -24.35 -2.21 -4.78
N LEU A 8 -24.00 -1.61 -5.92
CA LEU A 8 -22.61 -1.49 -6.35
C LEU A 8 -21.82 -0.53 -5.43
N THR A 9 -22.45 0.54 -4.96
CA THR A 9 -21.83 1.48 -4.04
C THR A 9 -21.53 0.85 -2.69
N GLU A 10 -22.45 0.06 -2.14
CA GLU A 10 -22.21 -0.75 -0.93
C GLU A 10 -21.06 -1.75 -1.12
N THR A 11 -20.96 -2.34 -2.31
CA THR A 11 -19.85 -3.25 -2.65
C THR A 11 -18.52 -2.51 -2.60
N TYR A 12 -18.43 -1.31 -3.17
CA TYR A 12 -17.24 -0.47 -3.10
C TYR A 12 -16.84 -0.15 -1.66
N GLN A 13 -17.79 0.34 -0.86
CA GLN A 13 -17.59 0.73 0.54
C GLN A 13 -17.05 -0.44 1.37
N ARG A 14 -17.59 -1.64 1.19
CA ARG A 14 -17.22 -2.83 1.97
C ARG A 14 -15.95 -3.52 1.49
N LYS A 15 -15.69 -3.58 0.18
CA LYS A 15 -14.66 -4.47 -0.39
C LYS A 15 -13.44 -3.74 -0.97
N ILE A 16 -13.55 -2.46 -1.33
CA ILE A 16 -12.55 -1.76 -2.16
C ILE A 16 -11.98 -0.54 -1.44
N HIS A 17 -12.80 0.17 -0.66
CA HIS A 17 -12.37 1.34 0.12
C HIS A 17 -11.18 0.98 1.04
N PHE A 18 -10.11 1.79 0.98
CA PHE A 18 -8.81 1.54 1.65
C PHE A 18 -8.07 0.25 1.24
N GLN A 19 -8.54 -0.47 0.22
CA GLN A 19 -7.96 -1.74 -0.22
C GLN A 19 -7.70 -1.74 -1.75
N PRO A 20 -6.74 -0.94 -2.27
CA PRO A 20 -5.69 -0.24 -1.51
C PRO A 20 -5.89 1.27 -1.35
N LEU A 21 -6.87 1.89 -2.00
CA LEU A 21 -6.92 3.34 -2.17
C LEU A 21 -8.03 4.00 -1.33
N PRO A 22 -7.73 5.08 -0.59
CA PRO A 22 -8.74 5.93 0.03
C PRO A 22 -9.25 6.96 -0.98
N LEU A 23 -10.00 6.54 -2.00
CA LEU A 23 -10.30 7.40 -3.16
C LEU A 23 -11.51 8.33 -2.97
N PHE A 24 -12.49 7.88 -2.19
CA PHE A 24 -13.74 8.57 -1.95
C PHE A 24 -14.07 8.63 -0.46
N ASN A 25 -14.81 9.67 -0.06
CA ASN A 25 -15.45 9.70 1.24
C ASN A 25 -16.72 8.84 1.20
N ILE A 26 -16.70 7.71 1.89
CA ILE A 26 -17.82 6.74 1.86
C ILE A 26 -19.12 7.30 2.46
N ARG A 27 -19.05 8.29 3.34
CA ARG A 27 -20.22 8.89 3.99
C ARG A 27 -21.06 9.71 3.01
N THR A 28 -20.41 10.28 1.99
CA THR A 28 -21.07 11.14 0.99
C THR A 28 -21.20 10.48 -0.39
N LEU A 29 -20.52 9.34 -0.62
CA LEU A 29 -20.47 8.65 -1.91
C LEU A 29 -21.85 8.33 -2.50
N ASN A 30 -22.79 7.82 -1.70
CA ASN A 30 -24.15 7.47 -2.16
C ASN A 30 -24.90 8.69 -2.74
N PHE A 31 -24.64 9.90 -2.23
CA PHE A 31 -25.29 11.12 -2.71
C PHE A 31 -24.63 11.65 -3.99
N HIS A 32 -23.30 11.57 -4.08
CA HIS A 32 -22.56 12.18 -5.18
C HIS A 32 -22.38 11.25 -6.40
N ILE A 33 -22.50 9.94 -6.24
CA ILE A 33 -22.27 8.99 -7.35
C ILE A 33 -23.20 9.25 -8.55
N LYS A 34 -24.44 9.70 -8.30
CA LYS A 34 -25.40 10.08 -9.35
C LYS A 34 -24.97 11.33 -10.14
N ALA A 35 -24.13 12.17 -9.53
CA ALA A 35 -23.58 13.38 -10.14
C ALA A 35 -22.17 13.17 -10.74
N PHE A 36 -21.65 11.94 -10.72
CA PHE A 36 -20.33 11.67 -11.29
C PHE A 36 -20.32 11.97 -12.80
N PRO A 37 -19.26 12.63 -13.32
CA PRO A 37 -19.02 12.66 -14.75
C PRO A 37 -19.01 11.24 -15.31
N GLN A 38 -19.54 11.08 -16.53
CA GLN A 38 -19.74 9.77 -17.13
C GLN A 38 -18.46 8.91 -17.15
N PHE A 39 -17.31 9.50 -17.44
CA PHE A 39 -16.03 8.80 -17.44
C PHE A 39 -15.65 8.26 -16.04
N LEU A 40 -15.92 9.01 -14.97
CA LEU A 40 -15.64 8.59 -13.60
C LEU A 40 -16.60 7.48 -13.16
N LEU A 41 -17.88 7.61 -13.50
CA LEU A 41 -18.88 6.58 -13.22
C LEU A 41 -18.53 5.27 -13.95
N PHE A 42 -18.11 5.35 -15.21
CA PHE A 42 -17.72 4.16 -15.96
C PHE A 42 -16.43 3.52 -15.42
N SER A 43 -15.43 4.31 -15.00
CA SER A 43 -14.27 3.78 -14.28
C SER A 43 -14.69 3.06 -13.00
N PHE A 44 -15.61 3.64 -12.23
CA PHE A 44 -16.15 3.04 -11.00
C PHE A 44 -16.84 1.70 -11.28
N LEU A 45 -17.75 1.66 -12.25
CA LEU A 45 -18.46 0.43 -12.63
C LEU A 45 -17.50 -0.66 -13.11
N SER A 46 -16.51 -0.29 -13.94
CA SER A 46 -15.51 -1.24 -14.47
C SER A 46 -14.72 -1.96 -13.36
N LEU A 47 -14.49 -1.28 -12.24
CA LEU A 47 -13.79 -1.85 -11.09
C LEU A 47 -14.75 -2.65 -10.20
N VAL A 48 -15.87 -2.08 -9.79
CA VAL A 48 -16.77 -2.67 -8.79
C VAL A 48 -17.42 -3.95 -9.28
N LEU A 49 -17.75 -4.03 -10.57
CA LEU A 49 -18.34 -5.24 -11.16
C LEU A 49 -17.42 -6.46 -11.04
N ARG A 50 -16.09 -6.27 -10.94
CA ARG A 50 -15.14 -7.36 -10.67
C ARG A 50 -15.26 -7.95 -9.25
N TYR A 51 -15.97 -7.28 -8.34
CA TYR A 51 -16.13 -7.65 -6.92
C TYR A 51 -17.53 -8.14 -6.54
N THR A 52 -18.47 -8.17 -7.49
CA THR A 52 -19.85 -8.60 -7.24
C THR A 52 -20.43 -9.40 -8.39
N LYS A 53 -21.45 -10.19 -8.10
CA LYS A 53 -22.29 -10.87 -9.09
C LYS A 53 -23.71 -10.37 -8.87
N THR A 54 -24.14 -9.42 -9.69
CA THR A 54 -25.49 -8.84 -9.61
C THR A 54 -26.39 -9.53 -10.63
N SER A 55 -27.62 -9.89 -10.24
CA SER A 55 -28.61 -10.50 -11.15
C SER A 55 -28.83 -9.69 -12.44
N TYR A 56 -28.70 -8.36 -12.35
CA TYR A 56 -28.79 -7.45 -13.49
C TYR A 56 -27.76 -7.71 -14.59
N PHE A 57 -26.54 -8.12 -14.23
CA PHE A 57 -25.44 -8.39 -15.16
C PHE A 57 -25.21 -9.89 -15.40
N GLN A 58 -26.12 -10.74 -14.91
CA GLN A 58 -25.93 -12.19 -14.94
C GLN A 58 -25.66 -12.71 -16.36
N GLY A 59 -24.51 -13.36 -16.54
CA GLY A 59 -24.06 -13.93 -17.81
C GLY A 59 -23.49 -12.92 -18.81
N ARG A 60 -23.35 -11.64 -18.42
CA ARG A 60 -22.78 -10.54 -19.23
C ARG A 60 -21.84 -9.65 -18.41
N GLU A 61 -21.29 -10.17 -17.33
CA GLU A 61 -20.46 -9.40 -16.40
C GLU A 61 -19.17 -8.91 -17.08
N GLU A 62 -18.44 -9.81 -17.75
CA GLU A 62 -17.20 -9.45 -18.47
C GLU A 62 -17.47 -8.46 -19.61
N ASP A 63 -18.52 -8.69 -20.41
CA ASP A 63 -18.92 -7.76 -21.48
C ASP A 63 -19.22 -6.35 -20.94
N ALA A 64 -19.90 -6.27 -19.79
CA ALA A 64 -20.20 -4.99 -19.15
C ALA A 64 -18.94 -4.32 -18.60
N ILE A 65 -18.03 -5.09 -17.98
CA ILE A 65 -16.76 -4.59 -17.46
C ILE A 65 -15.93 -4.00 -18.60
N ASP A 66 -15.78 -4.73 -19.71
CA ASP A 66 -15.01 -4.29 -20.87
C ASP A 66 -15.65 -3.07 -21.55
N PHE A 67 -16.99 -3.05 -21.67
CA PHE A 67 -17.71 -1.89 -22.19
C PHE A 67 -17.46 -0.62 -21.36
N TYR A 68 -17.66 -0.68 -20.04
CA TYR A 68 -17.48 0.49 -19.18
C TYR A 68 -16.00 0.91 -19.13
N ARG A 69 -15.08 -0.05 -19.08
CA ARG A 69 -13.64 0.21 -19.10
C ARG A 69 -13.22 0.95 -20.37
N ALA A 70 -13.57 0.44 -21.54
CA ALA A 70 -13.19 1.05 -22.82
C ALA A 70 -13.71 2.50 -22.92
N ARG A 71 -14.99 2.71 -22.60
CA ARG A 71 -15.61 4.05 -22.63
C ARG A 71 -14.97 5.03 -21.64
N ALA A 72 -14.65 4.55 -20.44
CA ALA A 72 -13.96 5.34 -19.42
C ALA A 72 -12.53 5.71 -19.85
N GLN A 73 -11.79 4.74 -20.41
CA GLN A 73 -10.42 4.92 -20.88
C GLN A 73 -10.34 5.99 -21.97
N ASP A 74 -11.17 5.90 -23.01
CA ASP A 74 -11.17 6.86 -24.13
C ASP A 74 -11.25 8.31 -23.64
N THR A 75 -12.21 8.59 -22.75
CA THR A 75 -12.44 9.95 -22.24
C THR A 75 -11.37 10.36 -21.25
N THR A 76 -11.04 9.49 -20.29
CA THR A 76 -10.13 9.81 -19.19
C THR A 76 -8.70 10.03 -19.70
N LEU A 77 -8.23 9.18 -20.62
CA LEU A 77 -6.88 9.29 -21.18
C LEU A 77 -6.76 10.52 -22.08
N ALA A 78 -7.80 10.88 -22.85
CA ALA A 78 -7.81 12.11 -23.63
C ALA A 78 -7.69 13.34 -22.73
N LEU A 79 -8.51 13.45 -21.68
CA LEU A 79 -8.44 14.55 -20.71
C LEU A 79 -7.07 14.62 -20.03
N ALA A 80 -6.52 13.48 -19.64
CA ALA A 80 -5.21 13.39 -19.01
C ALA A 80 -4.07 13.81 -19.95
N SER A 81 -4.11 13.41 -21.23
CA SER A 81 -3.11 13.83 -22.23
C SER A 81 -3.13 15.33 -22.52
N GLN A 82 -4.28 15.98 -22.34
CA GLN A 82 -4.45 17.43 -22.48
C GLN A 82 -4.00 18.19 -21.22
N GLY A 83 -3.58 17.49 -20.16
CA GLY A 83 -3.16 18.11 -18.91
C GLY A 83 -4.31 18.70 -18.10
N VAL A 84 -5.54 18.20 -18.26
CA VAL A 84 -6.72 18.73 -17.56
C VAL A 84 -6.58 18.51 -16.06
N ASP A 85 -6.47 19.59 -15.31
CA ASP A 85 -6.26 19.57 -13.87
C ASP A 85 -7.56 19.36 -13.08
N ASN A 86 -8.12 18.14 -13.15
CA ASN A 86 -9.37 17.78 -12.49
C ASN A 86 -9.18 16.55 -11.58
N CYS A 87 -9.63 16.62 -10.32
CA CYS A 87 -9.52 15.51 -9.38
C CYS A 87 -10.31 14.27 -9.83
N ASN A 88 -11.41 14.45 -10.56
CA ASN A 88 -12.19 13.35 -11.13
C ASN A 88 -11.41 12.59 -12.20
N VAL A 89 -10.55 13.27 -12.97
CA VAL A 89 -9.65 12.60 -13.92
C VAL A 89 -8.63 11.75 -13.17
N SER A 90 -8.00 12.30 -12.13
CA SER A 90 -7.08 11.53 -11.28
C SER A 90 -7.75 10.32 -10.64
N ARG A 91 -8.99 10.46 -10.14
CA ARG A 91 -9.76 9.35 -9.56
C ARG A 91 -10.14 8.30 -10.58
N ALA A 92 -10.57 8.73 -11.76
CA ALA A 92 -10.89 7.83 -12.86
C ALA A 92 -9.66 7.02 -13.30
N LEU A 93 -8.48 7.65 -13.38
CA LEU A 93 -7.21 6.96 -13.63
C LEU A 93 -6.87 5.95 -12.53
N CYS A 94 -7.04 6.32 -11.25
CA CYS A 94 -6.81 5.39 -10.15
C CYS A 94 -7.69 4.14 -10.22
N LEU A 95 -9.00 4.32 -10.50
CA LEU A 95 -9.95 3.22 -10.65
C LEU A 95 -9.62 2.34 -11.87
N LEU A 96 -9.25 2.96 -12.99
CA LEU A 96 -8.83 2.26 -14.21
C LEU A 96 -7.54 1.46 -13.97
N ALA A 97 -6.55 2.01 -13.28
CA ALA A 97 -5.32 1.29 -12.95
C ALA A 97 -5.61 0.03 -12.10
N LEU A 98 -6.48 0.14 -11.07
CA LEU A 98 -6.90 -1.02 -10.30
C LEU A 98 -7.68 -2.04 -11.14
N SER A 99 -8.56 -1.58 -12.03
CA SER A 99 -9.31 -2.45 -12.95
C SER A 99 -8.40 -3.17 -13.95
N ASP A 100 -7.43 -2.45 -14.51
CA ASP A 100 -6.40 -2.98 -15.42
C ASP A 100 -5.54 -4.05 -14.73
N MET A 101 -5.19 -3.81 -13.46
CA MET A 101 -4.40 -4.74 -12.64
C MET A 101 -5.16 -6.03 -12.32
N LEU A 102 -6.45 -5.95 -12.01
CA LEU A 102 -7.33 -7.12 -11.85
C LEU A 102 -7.52 -7.87 -13.17
N GLY A 103 -7.60 -7.14 -14.29
CA GLY A 103 -7.70 -7.71 -15.63
C GLY A 103 -6.38 -8.18 -16.24
N SER A 104 -5.30 -8.34 -15.45
CA SER A 104 -3.96 -8.76 -15.91
C SER A 104 -3.28 -7.89 -16.97
N ASN A 105 -3.72 -6.65 -17.16
CA ASN A 105 -3.19 -5.71 -18.14
C ASN A 105 -2.13 -4.79 -17.53
N LEU A 106 -1.02 -5.37 -17.07
CA LEU A 106 0.00 -4.66 -16.28
C LEU A 106 0.66 -3.48 -17.01
N THR A 107 0.96 -3.62 -18.30
CA THR A 107 1.56 -2.52 -19.08
C THR A 107 0.61 -1.31 -19.15
N GLN A 108 -0.68 -1.57 -19.40
CA GLN A 108 -1.70 -0.52 -19.41
C GLN A 108 -1.82 0.13 -18.02
N CYS A 109 -1.85 -0.68 -16.96
CA CYS A 109 -1.86 -0.21 -15.58
C CYS A 109 -0.69 0.75 -15.31
N TRP A 110 0.55 0.38 -15.70
CA TRP A 110 1.71 1.25 -15.51
C TRP A 110 1.62 2.57 -16.25
N MET A 111 1.11 2.55 -17.49
CA MET A 111 0.89 3.78 -18.26
C MET A 111 -0.17 4.67 -17.59
N THR A 112 -1.28 4.09 -17.15
CA THR A 112 -2.35 4.80 -16.43
C THR A 112 -1.84 5.43 -15.13
N ILE A 113 -1.05 4.68 -14.34
CA ILE A 113 -0.41 5.19 -13.11
C ILE A 113 0.56 6.34 -13.43
N GLY A 114 1.41 6.17 -14.44
CA GLY A 114 2.36 7.19 -14.88
C GLY A 114 1.66 8.49 -15.30
N MET A 115 0.55 8.39 -16.05
CA MET A 115 -0.25 9.55 -16.42
C MET A 115 -0.85 10.26 -15.19
N ALA A 116 -1.39 9.51 -14.24
CA ALA A 116 -1.93 10.08 -13.01
C ALA A 116 -0.86 10.81 -12.18
N ALA A 117 0.33 10.23 -12.05
CA ALA A 117 1.48 10.82 -11.36
C ALA A 117 1.99 12.09 -12.05
N ARG A 118 2.07 12.09 -13.39
CA ARG A 118 2.45 13.27 -14.17
C ARG A 118 1.43 14.41 -14.01
N LEU A 119 0.13 14.12 -14.04
CA LEU A 119 -0.92 15.12 -13.75
C LEU A 119 -0.77 15.70 -12.34
N GLY A 120 -0.54 14.86 -11.34
CA GLY A 120 -0.29 15.32 -9.96
C GLY A 120 0.94 16.22 -9.84
N THR A 121 1.99 15.94 -10.62
CA THR A 121 3.20 16.77 -10.66
C THR A 121 2.98 18.11 -11.36
N LEU A 122 2.28 18.13 -12.50
CA LEU A 122 1.88 19.35 -13.18
C LEU A 122 1.08 20.28 -12.24
N ARG A 123 0.13 19.73 -11.50
CA ARG A 123 -0.65 20.47 -10.50
C ARG A 123 0.24 21.12 -9.44
N ARG A 124 1.26 20.44 -8.91
CA ARG A 124 2.19 21.02 -7.92
C ARG A 124 2.94 22.22 -8.49
N HIS A 125 3.41 22.13 -9.74
CA HIS A 125 4.12 23.23 -10.40
C HIS A 125 3.21 24.42 -10.72
N VAL A 126 1.96 24.18 -11.09
CA VAL A 126 0.97 25.24 -11.38
C VAL A 126 0.44 25.87 -10.08
N GLY A 127 0.20 25.06 -9.05
CA GLY A 127 -0.40 25.45 -7.77
C GLY A 127 0.54 26.18 -6.81
N GLN A 128 1.86 26.08 -6.97
CA GLN A 128 2.84 26.85 -6.18
C GLN A 128 2.74 28.38 -6.35
N LYS A 129 1.95 28.87 -7.32
CA LYS A 129 1.72 30.30 -7.54
C LYS A 129 0.53 30.90 -6.76
N GLY A 130 -0.28 30.11 -6.05
CA GLY A 130 -1.49 30.57 -5.35
C GLY A 130 -1.49 30.22 -3.87
N THR A 131 -1.17 31.19 -3.01
CA THR A 131 -1.06 31.01 -1.56
C THR A 131 -2.42 30.95 -0.83
N ALA A 132 -2.46 30.10 0.20
CA ALA A 132 -3.19 30.23 1.47
C ALA A 132 -4.73 30.17 1.55
N GLN A 133 -5.52 30.15 0.46
CA GLN A 133 -6.99 30.30 0.57
C GLN A 133 -7.86 29.02 0.46
N TRP A 134 -7.27 27.82 0.38
CA TRP A 134 -8.01 26.59 0.01
C TRP A 134 -8.39 25.65 1.17
N ARG A 135 -8.30 26.09 2.44
CA ARG A 135 -8.35 25.19 3.61
C ARG A 135 -9.71 24.57 3.95
N HIS A 136 -10.83 24.99 3.34
CA HIS A 136 -12.17 24.56 3.78
C HIS A 136 -13.19 24.24 2.67
N LEU A 137 -12.77 24.01 1.42
CA LEU A 137 -13.72 23.57 0.38
C LEU A 137 -13.83 22.02 0.32
N PRO A 138 -15.02 21.44 0.12
CA PRO A 138 -15.20 20.00 -0.17
C PRO A 138 -14.31 19.52 -1.33
N GLU A 139 -14.10 20.38 -2.32
CA GLU A 139 -13.19 20.14 -3.44
C GLU A 139 -11.74 19.87 -2.98
N THR A 140 -11.32 20.42 -1.83
CA THR A 140 -9.99 20.20 -1.25
C THR A 140 -9.85 18.79 -0.69
N GLU A 141 -10.85 18.28 0.03
CA GLU A 141 -10.85 16.90 0.55
C GLU A 141 -10.79 15.89 -0.61
N GLU A 142 -11.62 16.12 -1.63
CA GLU A 142 -11.66 15.29 -2.82
C GLU A 142 -10.32 15.23 -3.57
N ARG A 143 -9.67 16.39 -3.69
CA ARG A 143 -8.33 16.51 -4.26
C ARG A 143 -7.28 15.80 -3.42
N CYS A 144 -7.37 15.85 -2.09
CA CYS A 144 -6.46 15.14 -1.18
C CYS A 144 -6.57 13.62 -1.37
N HIS A 145 -7.79 13.06 -1.36
CA HIS A 145 -8.02 11.63 -1.60
C HIS A 145 -7.45 11.17 -2.95
N ALA A 146 -7.67 11.96 -4.01
CA ALA A 146 -7.12 11.68 -5.33
C ALA A 146 -5.59 11.70 -5.31
N TYR A 147 -4.99 12.73 -4.70
CA TYR A 147 -3.53 12.89 -4.61
C TYR A 147 -2.86 11.72 -3.88
N TRP A 148 -3.34 11.37 -2.68
CA TRP A 148 -2.78 10.26 -1.90
C TRP A 148 -2.97 8.92 -2.61
N SER A 149 -4.11 8.72 -3.27
CA SER A 149 -4.33 7.50 -4.06
C SER A 149 -3.35 7.37 -5.23
N VAL A 150 -3.03 8.48 -5.90
CA VAL A 150 -2.01 8.48 -6.97
C VAL A 150 -0.63 8.16 -6.41
N LEU A 151 -0.24 8.75 -5.27
CA LEU A 151 1.04 8.45 -4.61
C LEU A 151 1.15 6.97 -4.21
N ILE A 152 0.09 6.41 -3.61
CA ILE A 152 0.06 4.98 -3.26
C ILE A 152 0.22 4.13 -4.53
N LEU A 153 -0.48 4.46 -5.62
CA LEU A 153 -0.36 3.72 -6.87
C LEU A 153 1.03 3.80 -7.49
N GLU A 154 1.61 5.00 -7.55
CA GLU A 154 2.95 5.23 -8.12
C GLU A 154 4.01 4.45 -7.33
N ASN A 155 3.96 4.51 -6.00
CA ASN A 155 4.91 3.81 -5.14
C ASN A 155 4.69 2.29 -5.19
N ALA A 156 3.48 1.81 -4.94
CA ALA A 156 3.20 0.39 -4.76
C ALA A 156 3.17 -0.42 -6.06
N PHE A 157 2.74 0.18 -7.16
CA PHE A 157 2.42 -0.55 -8.39
C PHE A 157 3.04 0.04 -9.65
N GLY A 158 3.88 1.08 -9.53
CA GLY A 158 4.68 1.60 -10.63
C GLY A 158 5.68 0.58 -11.18
N PRO A 159 6.21 0.80 -12.40
CA PRO A 159 7.28 -0.03 -12.93
C PRO A 159 8.53 0.09 -12.03
N PRO A 160 9.31 -0.99 -11.83
CA PRO A 160 10.45 -1.01 -10.92
C PRO A 160 11.70 -0.26 -11.45
N THR A 161 11.50 0.80 -12.24
CA THR A 161 12.59 1.53 -12.91
C THR A 161 12.68 2.97 -12.45
N ASN A 162 13.91 3.32 -12.03
CA ASN A 162 14.43 4.57 -11.50
C ASN A 162 14.23 4.74 -9.99
N PRO A 163 15.25 5.23 -9.25
CA PRO A 163 15.01 5.81 -7.94
C PRO A 163 13.91 6.86 -8.10
N PRO A 164 13.10 7.13 -7.06
CA PRO A 164 12.23 8.28 -7.09
C PRO A 164 13.12 9.44 -7.53
N THR A 165 12.81 10.02 -8.70
CA THR A 165 13.39 11.31 -9.10
C THR A 165 13.23 12.22 -7.88
N ASP A 166 14.13 13.19 -7.66
CA ASP A 166 14.21 14.13 -6.52
C ASP A 166 12.90 14.89 -6.13
N PHE A 167 11.71 14.39 -6.48
CA PHE A 167 10.40 14.66 -5.93
C PHE A 167 10.25 14.38 -4.42
N LEU A 168 11.23 13.73 -3.79
CA LEU A 168 11.30 13.53 -2.34
C LEU A 168 12.37 14.42 -1.71
N SER A 169 12.24 15.76 -1.85
CA SER A 169 12.35 16.53 -0.60
C SER A 169 11.38 15.86 0.37
N PRO A 170 11.76 15.55 1.64
CA PRO A 170 10.83 14.98 2.61
C PRO A 170 9.58 15.82 2.48
N LEU A 171 8.46 15.21 2.03
CA LEU A 171 7.23 15.93 1.79
C LEU A 171 7.04 16.73 3.07
N PRO A 172 7.24 18.07 3.07
CA PRO A 172 6.84 18.83 4.23
C PRO A 172 5.37 18.53 4.22
N CYS A 173 4.84 17.79 5.21
CA CYS A 173 3.41 17.52 5.31
C CYS A 173 2.78 18.90 5.14
N PRO A 174 2.24 19.26 3.96
CA PRO A 174 1.77 20.60 3.83
C PRO A 174 0.58 20.55 4.77
N GLU A 175 0.50 21.51 5.68
CA GLU A 175 -0.72 21.75 6.45
C GLU A 175 -2.00 21.73 5.56
N MET A 176 -1.83 21.82 4.22
CA MET A 176 -2.81 21.71 3.15
C MET A 176 -3.24 20.30 2.68
N HIS A 177 -2.60 19.18 3.06
CA HIS A 177 -2.88 17.86 2.46
C HIS A 177 -3.05 16.70 3.46
N ARG A 178 -3.62 16.94 4.64
CA ARG A 178 -4.00 15.83 5.52
C ARG A 178 -5.18 15.06 4.88
N LEU A 179 -5.04 13.73 4.73
CA LEU A 179 -6.23 12.88 4.60
C LEU A 179 -7.12 13.15 5.83
N PRO A 180 -8.46 13.16 5.74
CA PRO A 180 -9.30 13.37 6.91
C PRO A 180 -8.83 12.45 8.04
N SER A 181 -8.41 13.06 9.16
CA SER A 181 -7.79 12.33 10.25
C SER A 181 -8.71 11.18 10.67
N VAL A 182 -8.21 9.96 10.60
CA VAL A 182 -8.98 8.84 11.12
C VAL A 182 -8.97 8.98 12.63
N LYS A 183 -10.16 8.99 13.23
CA LYS A 183 -10.29 9.09 14.68
C LYS A 183 -9.55 7.92 15.30
N VAL A 184 -8.57 8.22 16.15
CA VAL A 184 -7.93 7.20 16.97
C VAL A 184 -8.98 6.70 17.95
N PRO A 185 -9.28 5.40 18.00
CA PRO A 185 -10.21 4.85 18.98
C PRO A 185 -9.75 5.23 20.39
N SER A 186 -10.66 5.67 21.26
CA SER A 186 -10.30 6.04 22.64
C SER A 186 -9.63 4.90 23.41
N SER A 187 -9.90 3.66 22.99
CA SER A 187 -9.33 2.41 23.48
C SER A 187 -7.89 2.13 23.00
N ALA A 188 -7.39 2.85 21.98
CA ALA A 188 -6.03 2.70 21.44
C ALA A 188 -5.01 3.56 22.21
N HIS A 189 -5.46 4.43 23.12
CA HIS A 189 -4.60 5.12 24.07
C HIS A 189 -4.17 4.13 25.17
N GLY A 190 -2.98 3.56 25.04
CA GLY A 190 -2.40 2.76 26.12
C GLY A 190 -2.16 3.62 27.37
N ASN A 191 -2.57 3.12 28.54
CA ASN A 191 -2.24 3.72 29.83
C ASN A 191 -0.73 3.55 30.12
N SER A 192 0.12 4.47 29.66
CA SER A 192 1.54 4.49 30.05
C SER A 192 1.97 5.89 30.44
N PRO A 193 2.71 6.08 31.54
CA PRO A 193 3.33 7.36 31.84
C PRO A 193 4.42 7.63 30.81
N ASP A 194 4.30 8.74 30.08
CA ASP A 194 5.30 9.19 29.12
C ASP A 194 6.61 9.51 29.86
N ILE A 195 7.57 8.58 29.85
CA ILE A 195 8.96 8.91 30.16
C ILE A 195 9.60 9.42 28.87
N GLY A 196 9.52 10.74 28.69
CA GLY A 196 10.40 11.49 27.81
C GLY A 196 9.80 11.89 26.46
N GLY A 197 9.41 13.15 26.34
CA GLY A 197 9.30 13.85 25.06
C GLY A 197 8.07 14.72 24.92
N ASN A 198 8.12 15.93 25.48
CA ASN A 198 7.25 17.02 25.02
C ASN A 198 7.51 17.27 23.53
N THR A 199 6.58 16.90 22.67
CA THR A 199 6.29 17.70 21.48
C THR A 199 4.79 17.71 21.21
N PRO A 200 4.14 18.89 21.16
CA PRO A 200 2.87 19.04 20.48
C PRO A 200 3.16 18.96 18.97
N THR A 201 3.50 17.77 18.48
CA THR A 201 3.62 17.55 17.04
C THR A 201 2.20 17.48 16.53
N GLU A 202 1.75 18.55 15.87
CA GLU A 202 0.47 18.64 15.19
C GLU A 202 0.05 17.28 14.63
N GLU A 203 -1.08 16.77 15.09
CA GLU A 203 -1.50 15.37 14.98
C GLU A 203 -1.47 14.88 13.52
N CYS A 204 -0.35 14.28 13.10
CA CYS A 204 -0.26 13.64 11.79
C CYS A 204 -1.10 12.35 11.80
N ASP A 205 -1.97 12.26 10.79
CA ASP A 205 -2.87 11.11 10.59
C ASP A 205 -2.08 9.85 10.23
N ILE A 206 -2.62 8.69 10.61
CA ILE A 206 -2.00 7.37 10.38
C ILE A 206 -1.70 7.11 8.90
N ASN A 207 -2.52 7.66 8.00
CA ASN A 207 -2.37 7.49 6.57
C ASN A 207 -1.12 8.18 6.01
N SER A 208 -0.71 9.31 6.59
CA SER A 208 0.54 9.97 6.21
C SER A 208 1.74 9.06 6.50
N PHE A 209 1.75 8.39 7.65
CA PHE A 209 2.78 7.42 8.00
C PHE A 209 2.72 6.18 7.09
N CYS A 210 1.51 5.73 6.70
CA CYS A 210 1.37 4.64 5.73
C CYS A 210 2.04 4.98 4.40
N VAL A 211 1.76 6.17 3.84
CA VAL A 211 2.34 6.56 2.55
C VAL A 211 3.85 6.71 2.63
N GLU A 212 4.36 7.25 3.75
CA GLU A 212 5.79 7.37 3.97
C GLU A 212 6.49 5.99 4.02
N VAL A 213 5.98 5.05 4.80
CA VAL A 213 6.59 3.72 4.89
C VAL A 213 6.44 2.93 3.58
N ILE A 214 5.35 3.11 2.83
CA ILE A 214 5.18 2.53 1.48
C ILE A 214 6.23 3.10 0.51
N SER A 215 6.54 4.40 0.61
CA SER A 215 7.63 5.00 -0.17
C SER A 215 8.98 4.37 0.17
N ILE A 216 9.28 4.19 1.47
CA ILE A 216 10.52 3.52 1.92
C ILE A 216 10.57 2.08 1.39
N TRP A 217 9.47 1.33 1.51
CA TRP A 217 9.37 -0.04 1.00
C TRP A 217 9.63 -0.11 -0.51
N THR A 218 9.10 0.86 -1.26
CA THR A 218 9.30 0.97 -2.71
C THR A 218 10.76 1.25 -3.07
N GLU A 219 11.41 2.17 -2.35
CA GLU A 219 12.84 2.44 -2.51
C GLU A 219 13.69 1.18 -2.26
N ILE A 220 13.32 0.39 -1.24
CA ILE A 220 13.98 -0.89 -0.94
C ILE A 220 13.77 -1.88 -2.09
N ALA A 221 12.55 -2.04 -2.59
CA ALA A 221 12.25 -2.90 -3.73
C ALA A 221 13.07 -2.50 -4.98
N GLY A 222 13.17 -1.19 -5.28
CA GLY A 222 14.00 -0.67 -6.38
C GLY A 222 15.49 -0.93 -6.17
N HIS A 223 15.97 -0.80 -4.93
CA HIS A 223 17.34 -1.15 -4.55
C HIS A 223 17.62 -2.65 -4.78
N ILE A 224 16.73 -3.54 -4.33
CA ILE A 224 16.87 -4.99 -4.55
C ILE A 224 16.88 -5.32 -6.04
N GLN A 225 16.00 -4.70 -6.82
CA GLN A 225 15.98 -4.87 -8.28
C GLN A 225 17.30 -4.42 -8.91
N SER A 226 17.88 -3.31 -8.46
CA SER A 226 19.18 -2.83 -8.95
C SER A 226 20.31 -3.82 -8.65
N LEU A 227 20.32 -4.43 -7.46
CA LEU A 227 21.27 -5.48 -7.12
C LEU A 227 21.11 -6.71 -8.02
N ARG A 228 19.87 -7.12 -8.31
CA ARG A 228 19.58 -8.24 -9.23
C ARG A 228 20.04 -7.96 -10.67
N LEU A 229 20.04 -6.70 -11.10
CA LEU A 229 20.56 -6.26 -12.39
C LEU A 229 22.09 -6.08 -12.40
N GLY A 230 22.79 -6.46 -11.32
CA GLY A 230 24.24 -6.48 -11.26
C GLY A 230 24.89 -5.23 -10.65
N LYS A 231 24.12 -4.36 -9.97
CA LYS A 231 24.72 -3.25 -9.21
C LYS A 231 25.64 -3.82 -8.13
N LEU A 232 26.92 -3.47 -8.21
CA LEU A 232 27.92 -3.87 -7.23
C LEU A 232 27.80 -3.01 -5.98
N GLU A 233 27.59 -3.64 -4.84
CA GLU A 233 27.55 -2.95 -3.55
C GLU A 233 28.11 -3.83 -2.43
N GLN A 234 28.69 -3.19 -1.42
CA GLN A 234 28.97 -3.78 -0.12
C GLN A 234 28.00 -3.25 0.96
N PRO A 235 26.89 -3.95 1.30
CA PRO A 235 25.89 -3.47 2.25
C PRO A 235 26.39 -3.10 3.63
N TRP A 236 27.43 -3.77 4.12
CA TRP A 236 28.02 -3.49 5.44
C TRP A 236 28.88 -2.21 5.47
N GLN A 237 29.10 -1.55 4.33
CA GLN A 237 29.80 -0.27 4.32
C GLN A 237 28.87 0.85 4.79
N PRO A 238 29.37 1.84 5.55
CA PRO A 238 28.55 2.94 6.06
C PRO A 238 27.85 3.75 4.96
N CYS A 239 28.48 3.90 3.80
CA CYS A 239 27.96 4.67 2.67
C CYS A 239 27.15 3.84 1.66
N SER A 240 26.78 2.60 2.00
CA SER A 240 25.95 1.77 1.13
C SER A 240 24.50 2.27 1.10
N ASP A 241 23.80 2.03 -0.01
CA ASP A 241 22.35 2.21 -0.07
C ASP A 241 21.63 1.35 0.95
N HIS A 242 22.12 0.14 1.21
CA HIS A 242 21.57 -0.73 2.22
C HIS A 242 21.58 -0.09 3.62
N THR A 243 22.71 0.46 4.06
CA THR A 243 22.82 1.17 5.34
C THR A 243 21.93 2.41 5.34
N ARG A 244 21.92 3.18 4.24
CA ARG A 244 21.07 4.37 4.08
C ARG A 244 19.57 4.04 4.20
N LEU A 245 19.13 2.92 3.63
CA LEU A 245 17.73 2.47 3.68
C LEU A 245 17.34 2.01 5.09
N PHE A 246 18.23 1.30 5.80
CA PHE A 246 17.99 1.01 7.23
C PHE A 246 17.91 2.28 8.07
N SER A 247 18.80 3.25 7.85
CA SER A 247 18.71 4.56 8.51
C SER A 247 17.37 5.23 8.28
N LYS A 248 16.83 5.21 7.05
CA LYS A 248 15.47 5.73 6.77
C LYS A 248 14.38 5.04 7.58
N ILE A 249 14.45 3.71 7.75
CA ILE A 249 13.50 2.96 8.59
C ILE A 249 13.63 3.40 10.05
N HIS A 250 14.85 3.50 10.59
CA HIS A 250 15.05 3.94 11.97
C HIS A 250 14.56 5.39 12.19
N ASP A 251 14.88 6.30 11.27
CA ASP A 251 14.42 7.70 11.33
C ASP A 251 12.89 7.79 11.26
N PHE A 252 12.24 6.88 10.53
CA PHE A 252 10.79 6.74 10.53
C PHE A 252 10.26 6.26 11.89
N GLU A 253 10.85 5.20 12.46
CA GLU A 253 10.43 4.66 13.75
C GLU A 253 10.57 5.68 14.89
N THR A 254 11.62 6.53 14.88
CA THR A 254 11.79 7.58 15.89
C THR A 254 10.68 8.63 15.87
N ARG A 255 10.06 8.87 14.71
CA ARG A 255 8.96 9.83 14.54
C ARG A 255 7.59 9.19 14.71
N LEU A 256 7.49 7.86 14.67
CA LEU A 256 6.22 7.15 14.75
C LEU A 256 5.63 7.28 16.16
N PRO A 257 4.45 7.90 16.32
CA PRO A 257 3.83 8.06 17.63
C PRO A 257 3.58 6.73 18.34
N SER A 258 3.76 6.72 19.67
CA SER A 258 3.58 5.55 20.53
C SER A 258 2.22 4.87 20.33
N LYS A 259 1.16 5.65 20.09
CA LYS A 259 -0.21 5.19 19.81
C LYS A 259 -0.40 4.33 18.56
N TYR A 260 0.59 4.28 17.66
CA TYR A 260 0.57 3.40 16.49
C TYR A 260 1.48 2.18 16.63
N LEU A 261 2.27 2.08 17.71
CA LEU A 261 3.16 0.96 17.93
C LEU A 261 2.39 -0.29 18.34
N LEU A 262 2.80 -1.44 17.77
CA LEU A 262 2.18 -2.74 18.01
C LEU A 262 1.99 -3.08 19.49
N ARG A 263 3.02 -2.84 20.31
CA ARG A 263 2.98 -3.08 21.77
C ARG A 263 1.90 -2.30 22.52
N HIS A 264 1.50 -1.13 22.03
CA HIS A 264 0.51 -0.27 22.70
C HIS A 264 -0.89 -0.51 22.16
N VAL A 265 -1.01 -0.77 20.86
CA VAL A 265 -2.29 -0.96 20.19
C VAL A 265 -2.94 -2.30 20.59
N LYS A 266 -2.15 -3.33 20.91
CA LYS A 266 -2.65 -4.66 21.35
C LYS A 266 -3.74 -5.19 20.42
N PHE A 267 -3.48 -5.18 19.12
CA PHE A 267 -4.47 -5.51 18.09
C PHE A 267 -5.11 -6.89 18.28
N GLN A 268 -4.34 -7.87 18.77
CA GLN A 268 -4.82 -9.23 19.07
C GLN A 268 -5.87 -9.29 20.18
N ASP A 269 -5.92 -8.28 21.05
CA ASP A 269 -6.87 -8.21 22.18
C ASP A 269 -8.17 -7.47 21.79
N ARG A 270 -8.30 -7.00 20.55
CA ARG A 270 -9.42 -6.16 20.10
C ARG A 270 -10.63 -7.00 19.72
N SER A 271 -11.81 -6.47 19.98
CA SER A 271 -13.06 -7.14 19.60
C SER A 271 -13.38 -6.92 18.12
N VAL A 272 -14.06 -7.88 17.51
CA VAL A 272 -14.57 -7.78 16.13
C VAL A 272 -15.45 -6.53 15.95
N GLN A 273 -16.26 -6.19 16.96
CA GLN A 273 -17.18 -5.05 16.93
C GLN A 273 -16.44 -3.70 16.96
N GLU A 274 -15.37 -3.59 17.76
CA GLU A 274 -14.50 -2.42 17.79
C GLU A 274 -13.82 -2.23 16.44
N VAL A 275 -13.26 -3.31 15.88
CA VAL A 275 -12.57 -3.28 14.58
C VAL A 275 -13.51 -2.87 13.45
N LYS A 276 -14.75 -3.38 13.45
CA LYS A 276 -15.77 -3.01 12.45
C LYS A 276 -16.25 -1.57 12.59
N SER A 277 -16.30 -1.03 13.81
CA SER A 277 -16.79 0.34 14.07
C SER A 277 -15.79 1.39 13.58
N ASP A 278 -14.50 1.17 13.83
CA ASP A 278 -13.41 2.08 13.41
C ASP A 278 -12.58 1.47 12.27
N TRP A 279 -13.24 0.85 11.31
CA TRP A 279 -12.61 0.05 10.24
C TRP A 279 -11.49 0.80 9.49
N GLU A 280 -11.72 2.06 9.11
CA GLU A 280 -10.73 2.89 8.40
C GLU A 280 -9.43 3.06 9.20
N TYR A 281 -9.50 3.07 10.54
CA TYR A 281 -8.31 3.18 11.38
C TYR A 281 -7.54 1.87 11.37
N TRP A 282 -8.25 0.77 11.62
CA TRP A 282 -7.64 -0.53 11.77
C TRP A 282 -7.03 -1.04 10.46
N ILE A 283 -7.69 -0.81 9.32
CA ILE A 283 -7.13 -1.22 8.02
C ILE A 283 -5.87 -0.43 7.68
N SER A 284 -5.81 0.87 7.99
CA SER A 284 -4.62 1.70 7.82
C SER A 284 -3.51 1.30 8.80
N TRP A 285 -3.86 0.98 10.04
CA TRP A 285 -2.89 0.49 11.03
C TRP A 285 -2.28 -0.85 10.61
N VAL A 286 -3.11 -1.78 10.11
CA VAL A 286 -2.63 -3.04 9.54
C VAL A 286 -1.70 -2.77 8.37
N LEU A 287 -2.10 -1.92 7.42
CA LEU A 287 -1.24 -1.55 6.28
C LEU A 287 0.11 -0.98 6.73
N LEU A 288 0.12 -0.09 7.74
CA LEU A 288 1.33 0.46 8.34
C LEU A 288 2.26 -0.64 8.89
N GLN A 289 1.73 -1.57 9.69
CA GLN A 289 2.53 -2.65 10.28
C GLN A 289 3.07 -3.60 9.21
N PHE A 290 2.22 -4.03 8.27
CA PHE A 290 2.66 -4.90 7.16
C PHE A 290 3.75 -4.23 6.34
N SER A 291 3.61 -2.93 6.06
CA SER A 291 4.60 -2.17 5.30
C SER A 291 5.94 -2.08 6.02
N LEU A 292 5.93 -1.77 7.33
CA LEU A 292 7.15 -1.64 8.14
C LEU A 292 7.87 -2.98 8.27
N HIS A 293 7.16 -4.03 8.69
CA HIS A 293 7.77 -5.36 8.82
C HIS A 293 8.22 -5.91 7.46
N SER A 294 7.46 -5.67 6.39
CA SER A 294 7.86 -6.12 5.06
C SER A 294 9.08 -5.36 4.54
N ALA A 295 9.22 -4.06 4.86
CA ALA A 295 10.39 -3.27 4.47
C ALA A 295 11.67 -3.83 5.10
N CYS A 296 11.64 -4.09 6.41
CA CYS A 296 12.75 -4.73 7.12
C CYS A 296 13.02 -6.14 6.59
N ALA A 297 11.98 -6.95 6.39
CA ALA A 297 12.10 -8.31 5.85
C ALA A 297 12.72 -8.33 4.44
N LEU A 298 12.28 -7.43 3.56
CA LEU A 298 12.77 -7.33 2.19
C LEU A 298 14.25 -6.94 2.15
N LEU A 299 14.63 -5.93 2.93
CA LEU A 299 16.02 -5.47 3.00
C LEU A 299 16.94 -6.52 3.63
N SER A 300 16.40 -7.35 4.52
CA SER A 300 17.10 -8.46 5.17
C SER A 300 17.00 -9.81 4.48
N HIS A 301 16.34 -9.88 3.33
CA HIS A 301 16.02 -11.14 2.67
C HIS A 301 17.28 -12.01 2.40
N PRO A 302 17.35 -13.25 2.94
CA PRO A 302 18.56 -14.08 2.87
C PRO A 302 19.09 -14.33 1.45
N PHE A 303 18.18 -14.47 0.47
CA PHE A 303 18.56 -14.66 -0.93
C PHE A 303 19.50 -13.56 -1.47
N ILE A 304 19.27 -12.31 -1.07
CA ILE A 304 20.07 -11.17 -1.53
C ILE A 304 21.50 -11.30 -1.02
N HIS A 305 21.63 -11.59 0.28
CA HIS A 305 22.91 -11.62 0.97
C HIS A 305 23.74 -12.87 0.68
N VAL A 306 23.09 -13.97 0.35
CA VAL A 306 23.75 -15.26 0.08
C VAL A 306 24.01 -15.51 -1.40
N PHE A 307 23.08 -15.13 -2.29
CA PHE A 307 23.18 -15.46 -3.72
C PHE A 307 23.54 -14.25 -4.57
N VAL A 308 22.74 -13.17 -4.50
CA VAL A 308 22.92 -11.99 -5.36
C VAL A 308 24.26 -11.28 -5.09
N LEU A 309 24.65 -11.17 -3.82
CA LEU A 309 25.87 -10.49 -3.43
C LEU A 309 27.12 -11.38 -3.44
N ARG A 310 26.98 -12.70 -3.52
CA ARG A 310 28.11 -13.64 -3.56
C ARG A 310 28.70 -13.77 -4.96
N ASP A 311 27.85 -13.80 -5.97
CA ASP A 311 28.26 -13.92 -7.38
C ASP A 311 28.99 -12.65 -7.87
N ASN A 312 28.65 -11.52 -7.26
CA ASN A 312 29.13 -10.18 -7.63
C ASN A 312 30.41 -9.73 -6.90
N ARG A 313 31.16 -10.61 -6.21
CA ARG A 313 32.24 -10.16 -5.29
C ARG A 313 33.56 -10.92 -5.31
N ARG A 314 34.60 -10.14 -5.00
CA ARG A 314 35.98 -10.58 -4.70
C ARG A 314 36.21 -10.99 -3.23
N ALA A 315 35.27 -10.70 -2.33
CA ALA A 315 35.41 -10.95 -0.88
C ALA A 315 34.09 -11.43 -0.23
N SER A 316 34.21 -12.33 0.73
CA SER A 316 33.06 -12.91 1.46
C SER A 316 32.43 -11.89 2.42
N PRO A 317 31.10 -11.89 2.60
CA PRO A 317 30.45 -11.06 3.60
C PRO A 317 30.93 -11.30 5.03
N PRO A 318 31.04 -10.26 5.88
CA PRO A 318 31.32 -10.41 7.29
C PRO A 318 30.27 -11.32 7.95
N ARG A 319 30.71 -12.29 8.75
CA ARG A 319 29.82 -13.26 9.40
C ARG A 319 28.80 -12.61 10.32
N LEU A 320 29.23 -11.58 11.08
CA LEU A 320 28.34 -10.85 11.99
C LEU A 320 27.21 -10.15 11.24
N PHE A 321 27.53 -9.52 10.09
CA PHE A 321 26.54 -8.91 9.22
C PHE A 321 25.52 -9.94 8.74
N LEU A 322 25.97 -11.10 8.23
CA LEU A 322 25.06 -12.16 7.78
C LEU A 322 24.15 -12.69 8.89
N GLN A 323 24.68 -12.86 10.10
CA GLN A 323 23.89 -13.28 11.25
C GLN A 323 22.80 -12.25 11.57
N GLN A 324 23.16 -10.97 11.62
CA GLN A 324 22.20 -9.88 11.85
C GLN A 324 21.10 -9.85 10.80
N MET A 325 21.45 -10.00 9.51
CA MET A 325 20.45 -10.03 8.44
C MET A 325 19.50 -11.22 8.59
N LEU A 326 20.03 -12.40 8.95
CA LEU A 326 19.21 -13.58 9.18
C LEU A 326 18.23 -13.40 10.35
N ASP A 327 18.72 -12.85 11.48
CA ASP A 327 17.90 -12.62 12.67
C ASP A 327 16.76 -11.62 12.37
N GLN A 328 17.05 -10.55 11.62
CA GLN A 328 16.05 -9.59 11.14
C GLN A 328 15.03 -10.24 10.20
N ALA A 329 15.48 -11.07 9.25
CA ALA A 329 14.60 -11.76 8.32
C ALA A 329 13.63 -12.71 9.06
N ILE A 330 14.13 -13.48 10.03
CA ILE A 330 13.32 -14.37 10.87
C ILE A 330 12.29 -13.56 11.66
N TYR A 331 12.73 -12.50 12.34
CA TYR A 331 11.87 -11.68 13.18
C TYR A 331 10.74 -11.02 12.39
N HIS A 332 11.07 -10.31 11.31
CA HIS A 332 10.07 -9.53 10.57
C HIS A 332 9.15 -10.39 9.71
N SER A 333 9.62 -11.50 9.12
CA SER A 333 8.74 -12.44 8.42
C SER A 333 7.81 -13.18 9.38
N GLY A 334 8.28 -13.54 10.58
CA GLY A 334 7.45 -14.11 11.63
C GLY A 334 6.34 -13.17 12.10
N TRP A 335 6.63 -11.88 12.25
CA TRP A 335 5.61 -10.87 12.60
C TRP A 335 4.53 -10.73 11.54
N ILE A 336 4.87 -10.81 10.25
CA ILE A 336 3.86 -10.79 9.17
C ILE A 336 2.90 -11.98 9.32
N ALA A 337 3.41 -13.18 9.61
CA ALA A 337 2.55 -14.34 9.86
C ALA A 337 1.64 -14.14 11.09
N GLN A 338 2.17 -13.61 12.19
CA GLN A 338 1.36 -13.31 13.39
C GLN A 338 0.31 -12.22 13.14
N LEU A 339 0.62 -11.21 12.33
CA LEU A 339 -0.35 -10.18 11.94
C LEU A 339 -1.48 -10.76 11.09
N LEU A 340 -1.21 -11.76 10.24
CA LEU A 340 -2.25 -12.47 9.49
C LEU A 340 -3.19 -13.23 10.42
N GLU A 341 -2.64 -13.96 11.39
CA GLU A 341 -3.43 -14.65 12.43
C GLU A 341 -4.28 -13.66 13.23
N ALA A 342 -3.72 -12.49 13.57
CA ALA A 342 -4.45 -11.45 14.27
C ALA A 342 -5.60 -10.85 13.43
N CYS A 343 -5.38 -10.62 12.13
CA CYS A 343 -6.44 -10.15 11.23
C CYS A 343 -7.59 -11.16 11.11
N GLU A 344 -7.27 -12.44 11.03
CA GLU A 344 -8.26 -13.53 11.01
C GLU A 344 -9.08 -13.58 12.31
N ALA A 345 -8.42 -13.46 13.47
CA ALA A 345 -9.07 -13.49 14.77
C ALA A 345 -10.13 -12.38 14.94
N VAL A 346 -9.95 -11.23 14.28
CA VAL A 346 -10.90 -10.10 14.31
C VAL A 346 -11.81 -10.02 13.07
N GLU A 347 -11.84 -11.08 12.24
CA GLU A 347 -12.62 -11.15 10.99
C GLU A 347 -12.30 -10.03 9.98
N MET A 348 -11.06 -9.53 9.98
CA MET A 348 -10.60 -8.52 9.03
C MET A 348 -10.16 -9.15 7.71
N GLU A 349 -10.96 -8.97 6.66
CA GLU A 349 -10.64 -9.50 5.34
C GLU A 349 -9.63 -8.60 4.59
N ILE A 350 -8.45 -9.16 4.32
CA ILE A 350 -7.41 -8.52 3.51
C ILE A 350 -7.70 -8.78 2.03
N ARG A 351 -7.98 -7.70 1.30
CA ARG A 351 -8.19 -7.64 -0.16
C ARG A 351 -7.15 -6.77 -0.86
N ASN A 352 -6.36 -6.05 -0.08
CA ASN A 352 -5.37 -5.09 -0.54
C ASN A 352 -4.19 -5.78 -1.28
N PRO A 353 -3.98 -5.50 -2.58
CA PRO A 353 -2.89 -6.12 -3.35
C PRO A 353 -1.49 -5.74 -2.88
N LEU A 354 -1.31 -4.56 -2.28
CA LEU A 354 -0.02 -4.15 -1.72
C LEU A 354 0.34 -5.00 -0.52
N ILE A 355 -0.62 -5.26 0.38
CA ILE A 355 -0.44 -6.22 1.48
C ILE A 355 -0.14 -7.61 0.91
N GLY A 356 -0.79 -8.01 -0.18
CA GLY A 356 -0.45 -9.23 -0.91
C GLY A 356 1.03 -9.31 -1.31
N GLN A 357 1.60 -8.26 -1.89
CA GLN A 357 3.03 -8.21 -2.24
C GLN A 357 3.95 -8.28 -1.01
N MET A 358 3.54 -7.68 0.10
CA MET A 358 4.26 -7.74 1.38
C MET A 358 4.25 -9.15 1.97
N ILE A 359 3.12 -9.86 1.87
CA ILE A 359 2.98 -11.26 2.27
C ILE A 359 3.86 -12.16 1.40
N VAL A 360 3.94 -11.93 0.07
CA VAL A 360 4.84 -12.71 -0.81
C VAL A 360 6.30 -12.60 -0.35
N THR A 361 6.75 -11.40 0.03
CA THR A 361 8.10 -11.20 0.58
C THR A 361 8.34 -12.01 1.86
N ALA A 362 7.37 -12.04 2.77
CA ALA A 362 7.48 -12.84 3.98
C ALA A 362 7.46 -14.34 3.68
N ALA A 363 6.56 -14.76 2.78
CA ALA A 363 6.40 -16.14 2.36
C ALA A 363 7.70 -16.69 1.75
N SER A 364 8.39 -15.91 0.90
CA SER A 364 9.66 -16.36 0.31
C SER A 364 10.76 -16.56 1.37
N ILE A 365 10.79 -15.74 2.42
CA ILE A 365 11.72 -15.91 3.55
C ILE A 365 11.35 -17.14 4.38
N LEU A 366 10.08 -17.28 4.78
CA LEU A 366 9.59 -18.41 5.56
C LEU A 366 9.77 -19.74 4.81
N TRP A 367 9.59 -19.72 3.49
CA TRP A 367 9.87 -20.85 2.61
C TRP A 367 11.34 -21.28 2.67
N LEU A 368 12.29 -20.34 2.69
CA LEU A 368 13.71 -20.67 2.86
C LEU A 368 13.99 -21.21 4.27
N LEU A 369 13.41 -20.58 5.29
CA LEU A 369 13.63 -20.93 6.69
C LEU A 369 13.05 -22.29 7.09
N ARG A 370 12.05 -22.81 6.37
CA ARG A 370 11.52 -24.17 6.62
C ARG A 370 12.58 -25.26 6.44
N PHE A 371 13.66 -24.98 5.70
CA PHE A 371 14.80 -25.89 5.52
C PHE A 371 15.93 -25.65 6.54
N SER A 372 15.69 -24.85 7.58
CA SER A 372 16.64 -24.64 8.67
C SER A 372 16.94 -25.96 9.39
N ARG A 373 18.17 -26.08 9.93
CA ARG A 373 18.59 -27.20 10.77
C ARG A 373 17.97 -27.14 12.18
N ASP A 374 17.60 -25.94 12.61
CA ASP A 374 16.90 -25.73 13.87
C ASP A 374 15.43 -26.12 13.68
N ALA A 375 15.00 -27.15 14.42
CA ALA A 375 13.65 -27.69 14.32
C ALA A 375 12.57 -26.68 14.73
N GLY A 376 12.85 -25.81 15.71
CA GLY A 376 11.92 -24.78 16.15
C GLY A 376 11.72 -23.69 15.10
N ILE A 377 12.82 -23.21 14.49
CA ILE A 377 12.76 -22.25 13.38
C ILE A 377 12.06 -22.88 12.17
N SER A 378 12.41 -24.11 11.82
CA SER A 378 11.83 -24.83 10.68
C SER A 378 10.31 -24.98 10.83
N GLU A 379 9.84 -25.43 11.99
CA GLU A 379 8.41 -25.66 12.23
C GLU A 379 7.61 -24.35 12.29
N ASN A 380 8.14 -23.32 12.96
CA ASN A 380 7.50 -22.00 12.98
C ASN A 380 7.43 -21.39 11.57
N ALA A 381 8.51 -21.52 10.78
CA ALA A 381 8.54 -21.05 9.41
C ALA A 381 7.55 -21.80 8.52
N ARG A 382 7.41 -23.12 8.70
CA ARG A 382 6.43 -23.94 7.99
C ARG A 382 5.01 -23.48 8.29
N ARG A 383 4.66 -23.28 9.57
CA ARG A 383 3.33 -22.77 9.97
C ARG A 383 3.04 -21.39 9.37
N GLY A 384 4.00 -20.47 9.51
CA GLY A 384 3.86 -19.11 8.95
C GLY A 384 3.72 -19.13 7.43
N PHE A 385 4.51 -19.94 6.73
CA PHE A 385 4.42 -20.09 5.28
C PHE A 385 3.05 -20.60 4.84
N CYS A 386 2.51 -21.63 5.50
CA CYS A 386 1.17 -22.14 5.21
C CYS A 386 0.10 -21.06 5.39
N LYS A 387 0.20 -20.21 6.43
CA LYS A 387 -0.73 -19.10 6.62
C LYS A 387 -0.62 -18.05 5.51
N CYS A 388 0.60 -17.71 5.08
CA CYS A 388 0.81 -16.81 3.95
C CYS A 388 0.20 -17.39 2.66
N GLU A 389 0.41 -18.68 2.38
CA GLU A 389 -0.11 -19.37 1.20
C GLU A 389 -1.64 -19.40 1.17
N GLU A 390 -2.28 -19.67 2.30
CA GLU A 390 -3.74 -19.63 2.44
C GLU A 390 -4.32 -18.26 2.07
N VAL A 391 -3.76 -17.20 2.66
CA VAL A 391 -4.23 -15.83 2.42
C VAL A 391 -3.94 -15.41 0.98
N LEU A 392 -2.74 -15.70 0.46
CA LEU A 392 -2.39 -15.43 -0.94
C LEU A 392 -3.31 -16.17 -1.90
N SER A 393 -3.66 -17.42 -1.62
CA SER A 393 -4.60 -18.20 -2.46
C SER A 393 -5.99 -17.57 -2.48
N SER A 394 -6.43 -16.93 -1.39
CA SER A 394 -7.70 -16.19 -1.36
C SER A 394 -7.66 -14.88 -2.16
N LEU A 395 -6.48 -14.26 -2.27
CA LEU A 395 -6.21 -13.05 -3.04
C LEU A 395 -5.95 -13.35 -4.52
N ASN A 396 -5.42 -14.54 -4.83
CA ASN A 396 -4.88 -14.92 -6.11
C ASN A 396 -5.88 -14.84 -7.29
N PRO A 397 -7.15 -15.30 -7.15
CA PRO A 397 -8.15 -15.15 -8.21
C PRO A 397 -8.41 -13.71 -8.63
N ARG A 398 -7.94 -12.74 -7.85
CA ARG A 398 -8.13 -11.30 -8.09
C ARG A 398 -6.85 -10.66 -8.61
N TRP A 399 -5.67 -11.14 -8.24
CA TRP A 399 -4.39 -10.47 -8.48
C TRP A 399 -3.35 -11.39 -9.13
N HIS A 400 -3.57 -11.78 -10.39
CA HIS A 400 -2.70 -12.67 -11.17
C HIS A 400 -1.20 -12.28 -11.20
N HIS A 401 -0.87 -11.02 -10.94
CA HIS A 401 0.53 -10.58 -10.87
C HIS A 401 1.28 -11.09 -9.62
N LEU A 402 0.56 -11.57 -8.60
CA LEU A 402 1.14 -12.21 -7.42
C LEU A 402 1.62 -13.64 -7.71
N GLU A 403 1.00 -14.36 -8.67
CA GLU A 403 1.40 -15.72 -9.07
C GLU A 403 2.83 -15.80 -9.61
N LYS A 404 3.27 -14.75 -10.32
CA LYS A 404 4.58 -14.71 -10.98
C LYS A 404 5.73 -14.42 -10.02
N LYS A 405 5.45 -14.17 -8.73
CA LYS A 405 6.43 -13.72 -7.74
C LYS A 405 6.69 -14.70 -6.59
N VAL A 406 5.90 -15.77 -6.47
CA VAL A 406 6.08 -16.83 -5.45
C VAL A 406 7.15 -17.82 -5.89
#